data_AF-A0A151ILT6-F1
#
_entry.id   AF-A0A151ILT6-F1
#
_cell.length_a   1.000
_cell.length_b   1.000
_cell.length_c   1.000
_cell.angle_alpha   90.00
_cell.angle_beta   90.00
_cell.angle_gamma   90.00
#
_symmetry.space_group_name_H-M   'P 1'
#
loop_
_entity.id
_entity.type
_entity.pdbx_description
1 polymer ?
#
loop_
_entity_poly.entity_id
_entity_poly.type
_entity_poly.pdbx_seq_one_letter_code
_entity_poly.pdbx_strand_id
1 'polypeptide(L)'
;ISQSSDMERDLIEQATLLSTREEYIAWEQRCDEFIESLEEQSRIKRLRLSIGNRQSVIAYIARLESLKDSVRGRFVHVGAGYGDGLRWREIETAFESRILTGVVINSNHIDPHRFLEDASEIVLERVQCIMRRYDSIKINTLFNGEFIAGDKRANKSITTRNFEIYRCTDQREWYVSRVVEPILASLEEFQERDSGWALSRILNLTVNANKLNPLRAGCHIKLPEKIMLKRAVINVQSKDNACFAWSVVAALHPAESHTYRTSSYPHYSSVLNLTGIELPMTLSQIKKFENLSNVSVNVYAIEDGIVPIRLTDRKRSKHVNLLYVEDNIAGHFVLIKDLSRLVSSQINKYGHKKYFCDRYV
;
A
#
# COMPACT_ATOMS: atom_id res chain seq x y z
N ILE A 1 -24.31 0.61 -5.53
CA ILE A 1 -23.32 0.37 -6.61
C ILE A 1 -24.01 0.40 -7.98
N SER A 2 -24.98 -0.48 -8.28
CA SER A 2 -25.74 -0.38 -9.55
C SER A 2 -26.35 1.01 -9.73
N GLN A 3 -27.11 1.49 -8.74
CA GLN A 3 -27.69 2.83 -8.76
C GLN A 3 -26.66 3.97 -8.88
N SER A 4 -25.47 3.83 -8.29
CA SER A 4 -24.40 4.84 -8.38
C SER A 4 -23.75 4.87 -9.77
N SER A 5 -23.62 3.71 -10.41
CA SER A 5 -23.11 3.59 -11.78
C SER A 5 -24.13 4.10 -12.80
N ASP A 6 -25.42 3.88 -12.56
CA ASP A 6 -26.49 4.37 -13.43
C ASP A 6 -26.61 5.90 -13.35
N MET A 7 -26.48 6.47 -12.15
CA MET A 7 -26.50 7.92 -11.92
C MET A 7 -25.26 8.62 -12.47
N GLU A 8 -24.07 8.02 -12.36
CA GLU A 8 -22.87 8.55 -13.02
C GLU A 8 -23.04 8.61 -14.55
N ARG A 9 -23.57 7.53 -15.16
CA ARG A 9 -23.80 7.48 -16.61
C ARG A 9 -24.79 8.56 -17.06
N ASP A 10 -25.87 8.76 -16.32
CA ASP A 10 -26.85 9.82 -16.59
C ASP A 10 -26.21 11.22 -16.53
N LEU A 11 -25.39 11.51 -15.51
CA LEU A 11 -24.68 12.78 -15.40
C LEU A 11 -23.67 12.99 -16.54
N ILE A 12 -23.00 11.91 -17.00
CA ILE A 12 -22.09 11.94 -18.16
C ILE A 12 -22.87 12.24 -19.45
N GLU A 13 -24.01 11.59 -19.68
CA GLU A 13 -24.84 11.82 -20.86
C GLU A 13 -25.38 13.26 -20.87
N GLN A 14 -25.91 13.74 -19.74
CA GLN A 14 -26.41 15.11 -19.59
C GLN A 14 -25.32 16.15 -19.90
N ALA A 15 -24.07 15.91 -19.47
CA ALA A 15 -22.95 16.81 -19.73
C ALA A 15 -22.69 17.06 -21.23
N THR A 16 -23.08 16.14 -22.11
CA THR A 16 -22.94 16.30 -23.57
C THR A 16 -24.06 17.14 -24.18
N LEU A 17 -25.21 17.23 -23.51
CA LEU A 17 -26.43 17.88 -23.99
C LEU A 17 -26.58 19.33 -23.49
N LEU A 18 -25.74 19.77 -22.56
CA LEU A 18 -25.78 21.13 -22.00
C LEU A 18 -25.55 22.17 -23.11
N SER A 19 -26.44 23.15 -23.18
CA SER A 19 -26.44 24.20 -24.21
C SER A 19 -26.47 25.62 -23.63
N THR A 20 -26.94 25.78 -22.39
CA THR A 20 -27.04 27.08 -21.71
C THR A 20 -26.27 27.12 -20.39
N ARG A 21 -25.97 28.33 -19.91
CA ARG A 21 -25.26 28.54 -18.63
C ARG A 21 -26.13 28.12 -17.44
N GLU A 22 -27.44 28.31 -17.53
CA GLU A 22 -28.42 27.92 -16.52
C GLU A 22 -28.50 26.39 -16.40
N GLU A 23 -28.54 25.68 -17.53
CA GLU A 23 -28.45 24.21 -17.56
C GLU A 23 -27.14 23.71 -16.96
N TYR A 24 -26.02 24.37 -17.28
CA TYR A 24 -24.71 24.04 -16.71
C TYR A 24 -24.70 24.20 -15.18
N ILE A 25 -25.19 25.31 -14.63
CA ILE A 25 -25.21 25.54 -13.18
C ILE A 25 -26.06 24.48 -12.47
N ALA A 26 -27.25 24.17 -13.02
CA ALA A 26 -28.12 23.15 -12.46
C ALA A 26 -27.50 21.74 -12.51
N TRP A 27 -26.81 21.41 -13.60
CA TRP A 27 -26.06 20.16 -13.74
C TRP A 27 -24.86 20.09 -12.79
N GLU A 28 -24.12 21.19 -12.64
CA GLU A 28 -22.97 21.29 -11.73
C GLU A 28 -23.41 21.01 -10.28
N GLN A 29 -24.53 21.61 -9.87
CA GLN A 29 -25.10 21.43 -8.55
C GLN A 29 -25.56 19.99 -8.29
N ARG A 30 -26.18 19.32 -9.28
CA ARG A 30 -26.52 17.89 -9.18
C ARG A 30 -25.28 17.01 -9.04
N CYS A 31 -24.20 17.35 -9.73
CA CYS A 31 -22.93 16.64 -9.57
C CYS A 31 -22.38 16.82 -8.14
N ASP A 32 -22.44 18.04 -7.59
CA ASP A 32 -22.01 18.31 -6.21
C ASP A 32 -22.84 17.53 -5.18
N GLU A 33 -24.18 17.56 -5.30
CA GLU A 33 -25.07 16.80 -4.42
C GLU A 33 -24.80 15.29 -4.48
N PHE A 34 -24.51 14.76 -5.67
CA PHE A 34 -24.17 13.34 -5.83
C PHE A 34 -22.79 13.01 -5.25
N ILE A 35 -21.79 13.86 -5.45
CA ILE A 35 -20.45 13.70 -4.85
C ILE A 35 -20.55 13.74 -3.33
N GLU A 36 -21.26 14.69 -2.74
CA GLU A 36 -21.48 14.76 -1.29
C GLU A 36 -22.17 13.49 -0.77
N SER A 37 -23.17 12.97 -1.49
CA SER A 37 -23.81 11.71 -1.14
C SER A 37 -22.84 10.52 -1.14
N LEU A 38 -21.95 10.45 -2.14
CA LEU A 38 -20.92 9.42 -2.24
C LEU A 38 -19.87 9.54 -1.13
N GLU A 39 -19.46 10.76 -0.80
CA GLU A 39 -18.53 11.03 0.30
C GLU A 39 -19.15 10.65 1.65
N GLU A 40 -20.41 10.98 1.90
CA GLU A 40 -21.12 10.63 3.13
C GLU A 40 -21.33 9.11 3.26
N GLN A 41 -21.69 8.43 2.17
CA GLN A 41 -21.74 6.96 2.13
C GLN A 41 -20.39 6.33 2.49
N SER A 42 -19.27 6.98 2.13
CA SER A 42 -17.94 6.51 2.49
C SER A 42 -17.68 6.63 4.00
N ARG A 43 -18.24 7.64 4.69
CA ARG A 43 -18.03 7.97 6.11
C ARG A 43 -18.80 7.06 7.09
N ILE A 44 -19.91 6.45 6.68
CA ILE A 44 -20.77 5.67 7.59
C ILE A 44 -20.08 4.36 8.06
N LYS A 45 -19.53 4.37 9.29
CA LYS A 45 -18.85 3.22 9.93
C LYS A 45 -19.70 1.94 10.04
N ARG A 46 -21.04 2.05 10.01
CA ARG A 46 -21.98 0.92 10.13
C ARG A 46 -22.06 0.06 8.86
N LEU A 47 -21.81 0.64 7.69
CA LEU A 47 -21.74 -0.07 6.42
C LEU A 47 -20.27 -0.43 6.18
N ARG A 48 -19.88 -1.67 6.50
CA ARG A 48 -18.59 -2.24 6.08
C ARG A 48 -18.58 -2.41 4.56
N LEU A 49 -18.39 -1.31 3.83
CA LEU A 49 -18.09 -1.36 2.40
C LEU A 49 -16.78 -2.13 2.21
N SER A 50 -16.77 -3.07 1.26
CA SER A 50 -15.53 -3.76 0.88
C SER A 50 -14.51 -2.76 0.36
N ILE A 51 -13.23 -3.12 0.39
CA ILE A 51 -12.13 -2.29 -0.14
C ILE A 51 -12.39 -1.91 -1.60
N GLY A 52 -12.83 -2.88 -2.41
CA GLY A 52 -13.21 -2.65 -3.81
C GLY A 52 -14.33 -1.62 -3.95
N ASN A 53 -15.38 -1.70 -3.13
CA ASN A 53 -16.48 -0.74 -3.19
C ASN A 53 -16.03 0.69 -2.85
N ARG A 54 -15.13 0.85 -1.87
CA ARG A 54 -14.58 2.17 -1.50
C ARG A 54 -13.70 2.75 -2.60
N GLN A 55 -12.88 1.90 -3.23
CA GLN A 55 -12.08 2.30 -4.39
C GLN A 55 -12.96 2.70 -5.57
N SER A 56 -14.06 1.97 -5.82
CA SER A 56 -15.03 2.35 -6.84
C SER A 56 -15.65 3.72 -6.55
N VAL A 57 -16.05 4.01 -5.31
CA VAL A 57 -16.59 5.32 -4.90
C VAL A 57 -15.59 6.45 -5.14
N ILE A 58 -14.31 6.26 -4.77
CA ILE A 58 -13.26 7.25 -5.04
C ILE A 58 -13.10 7.47 -6.55
N ALA A 59 -13.13 6.39 -7.33
CA ALA A 59 -13.03 6.49 -8.79
C ALA A 59 -14.24 7.21 -9.39
N TYR A 60 -15.46 6.99 -8.87
CA TYR A 60 -16.67 7.72 -9.26
C TYR A 60 -16.52 9.23 -9.00
N ILE A 61 -16.13 9.61 -7.78
CA ILE A 61 -15.91 11.01 -7.40
C ILE A 61 -14.85 11.64 -8.31
N ALA A 62 -13.69 11.00 -8.46
CA ALA A 62 -12.60 11.51 -9.29
C ALA A 62 -13.00 11.71 -10.76
N ARG A 63 -13.88 10.87 -11.31
CA ARG A 63 -14.38 11.00 -12.69
C ARG A 63 -15.40 12.11 -12.84
N LEU A 64 -16.35 12.24 -11.92
CA LEU A 64 -17.33 13.32 -11.93
C LEU A 64 -16.66 14.69 -11.79
N GLU A 65 -15.69 14.78 -10.89
CA GLU A 65 -14.83 15.96 -10.74
C GLU A 65 -14.13 16.37 -12.02
N SER A 66 -13.48 15.40 -12.68
CA SER A 66 -12.83 15.63 -13.97
C SER A 66 -13.82 16.06 -15.06
N LEU A 67 -15.03 15.49 -15.05
CA LEU A 67 -16.09 15.86 -15.98
C LEU A 67 -16.58 17.30 -15.74
N LYS A 68 -16.81 17.70 -14.49
CA LYS A 68 -17.21 19.07 -14.13
C LYS A 68 -16.22 20.09 -14.64
N ASP A 69 -14.92 19.87 -14.39
CA ASP A 69 -13.87 20.76 -14.87
C ASP A 69 -13.80 20.84 -16.40
N SER A 70 -13.97 19.69 -17.09
CA SER A 70 -14.02 19.64 -18.56
C SER A 70 -15.22 20.41 -19.14
N VAL A 71 -16.38 20.37 -18.47
CA VAL A 71 -17.59 21.07 -18.91
C VAL A 71 -17.52 22.56 -18.60
N ARG A 72 -16.94 22.94 -17.46
CA ARG A 72 -16.83 24.33 -16.99
C ARG A 72 -16.18 25.26 -18.03
N GLY A 73 -15.19 24.76 -18.76
CA GLY A 73 -14.52 25.50 -19.84
C GLY A 73 -15.45 25.94 -20.99
N ARG A 74 -16.61 25.29 -21.17
CA ARG A 74 -17.61 25.65 -22.19
C ARG A 74 -18.52 26.81 -21.78
N PHE A 75 -18.68 27.06 -20.48
CA PHE A 75 -19.72 27.97 -19.94
C PHE A 75 -19.17 29.11 -19.07
N VAL A 76 -17.92 29.03 -18.60
CA VAL A 76 -17.29 30.07 -17.78
C VAL A 76 -16.16 30.73 -18.57
N HIS A 77 -16.34 32.00 -18.93
CA HIS A 77 -15.28 32.84 -19.49
C HIS A 77 -14.28 33.21 -18.37
N VAL A 78 -13.19 32.46 -18.25
CA VAL A 78 -12.11 32.81 -17.33
C VAL A 78 -11.20 33.81 -18.05
N GLY A 79 -11.23 35.06 -17.59
CA GLY A 79 -10.26 36.08 -18.00
C GLY A 79 -8.82 35.60 -17.76
N ALA A 80 -7.92 36.00 -18.66
CA ALA A 80 -6.49 35.68 -18.67
C ALA A 80 -5.90 35.58 -17.25
N GLY A 81 -5.45 34.37 -16.85
CA GLY A 81 -4.73 34.23 -15.58
C GLY A 81 -4.48 32.82 -15.02
N TYR A 82 -5.20 31.78 -15.46
CA TYR A 82 -4.89 30.40 -15.07
C TYR A 82 -4.65 29.56 -16.31
N GLY A 83 -3.38 29.23 -16.54
CA GLY A 83 -2.92 28.52 -17.71
C GLY A 83 -3.62 27.17 -17.91
N ASP A 84 -3.63 26.79 -19.18
CA ASP A 84 -3.99 25.50 -19.76
C ASP A 84 -3.28 24.33 -19.02
N GLY A 85 -3.78 23.94 -17.85
CA GLY A 85 -2.98 23.24 -16.84
C GLY A 85 -3.74 22.25 -15.96
N LEU A 86 -3.01 21.21 -15.57
CA LEU A 86 -3.44 20.18 -14.62
C LEU A 86 -3.90 20.78 -13.29
N ARG A 87 -4.95 20.20 -12.69
CA ARG A 87 -5.49 20.66 -11.40
C ARG A 87 -5.37 19.60 -10.33
N TRP A 88 -4.95 19.99 -9.13
CA TRP A 88 -4.96 19.12 -7.95
C TRP A 88 -6.25 19.31 -7.16
N ARG A 89 -6.92 18.21 -6.83
CA ARG A 89 -8.05 18.20 -5.89
C ARG A 89 -7.87 17.11 -4.83
N GLU A 90 -8.15 17.45 -3.58
CA GLU A 90 -8.17 16.48 -2.48
C GLU A 90 -9.57 15.87 -2.38
N ILE A 91 -9.64 14.55 -2.24
CA ILE A 91 -10.87 13.81 -2.00
C ILE A 91 -10.83 13.34 -0.54
N GLU A 92 -11.84 13.71 0.23
CA GLU A 92 -12.00 13.20 1.58
C GLU A 92 -12.37 11.72 1.54
N THR A 93 -11.66 10.89 2.31
CA THR A 93 -11.95 9.46 2.34
C THR A 93 -11.92 8.92 3.77
N ALA A 94 -12.85 8.02 4.09
CA ALA A 94 -13.01 7.45 5.43
C ALA A 94 -12.05 6.28 5.76
N PHE A 95 -10.87 6.25 5.14
CA PHE A 95 -9.85 5.25 5.45
C PHE A 95 -9.04 5.70 6.68
N GLU A 96 -9.11 4.95 7.78
CA GLU A 96 -8.46 5.31 9.05
C GLU A 96 -6.94 5.56 8.92
N SER A 97 -6.28 4.87 7.99
CA SER A 97 -4.85 5.01 7.69
C SER A 97 -4.53 6.01 6.57
N ARG A 98 -5.52 6.55 5.86
CA ARG A 98 -5.29 7.47 4.75
C ARG A 98 -4.87 8.83 5.29
N ILE A 99 -3.75 9.34 4.79
CA ILE A 99 -3.34 10.74 5.01
C ILE A 99 -4.06 11.62 4.01
N LEU A 100 -3.94 11.24 2.74
CA LEU A 100 -4.42 12.04 1.63
C LEU A 100 -4.77 11.14 0.44
N THR A 101 -5.92 11.41 -0.14
CA THR A 101 -6.26 10.99 -1.51
C THR A 101 -6.35 12.26 -2.32
N GLY A 102 -5.47 12.43 -3.29
CA GLY A 102 -5.49 13.58 -4.19
C GLY A 102 -5.60 13.13 -5.63
N VAL A 103 -6.12 13.99 -6.48
CA VAL A 103 -6.35 13.71 -7.89
C VAL A 103 -5.76 14.85 -8.71
N VAL A 104 -4.87 14.48 -9.63
CA VAL A 104 -4.42 15.36 -10.71
C VAL A 104 -5.39 15.18 -11.87
N ILE A 105 -6.26 16.16 -12.05
CA ILE A 105 -7.30 16.17 -13.08
C ILE A 105 -6.66 16.58 -14.40
N ASN A 106 -6.88 15.77 -15.43
CA ASN A 106 -6.48 16.12 -16.78
C ASN A 106 -7.46 17.14 -17.37
N SER A 107 -6.93 18.18 -17.99
CA SER A 107 -7.72 19.10 -18.81
C SER A 107 -7.69 18.67 -20.27
N ASN A 108 -6.50 18.68 -20.90
CA ASN A 108 -6.35 18.60 -22.35
C ASN A 108 -5.27 17.61 -22.84
N HIS A 109 -4.60 16.86 -21.94
CA HIS A 109 -3.54 15.95 -22.36
C HIS A 109 -4.12 14.72 -23.06
N ILE A 110 -3.54 14.40 -24.21
CA ILE A 110 -3.83 13.20 -24.99
C ILE A 110 -2.71 12.18 -24.80
N ASP A 111 -1.46 12.65 -24.78
CA ASP A 111 -0.28 11.82 -24.60
C ASP A 111 -0.03 11.47 -23.11
N PRO A 112 -0.01 10.17 -22.74
CA PRO A 112 0.19 9.75 -21.36
C PRO A 112 1.56 10.14 -20.79
N HIS A 113 2.60 10.14 -21.62
CA HIS A 113 3.94 10.49 -21.18
C HIS A 113 3.98 11.96 -20.76
N ARG A 114 3.55 12.88 -21.62
CA ARG A 114 3.45 14.32 -21.33
C ARG A 114 2.56 14.60 -20.12
N PHE A 115 1.40 13.95 -20.03
CA PHE A 115 0.52 14.09 -18.87
C PHE A 115 1.22 13.74 -17.55
N LEU A 116 1.97 12.63 -17.51
CA LEU A 116 2.69 12.20 -16.31
C LEU A 116 3.90 13.11 -16.02
N GLU A 117 4.61 13.59 -17.04
CA GLU A 117 5.67 14.58 -16.87
C GLU A 117 5.15 15.88 -16.25
N ASP A 118 4.06 16.43 -16.79
CA ASP A 118 3.48 17.69 -16.30
C ASP A 118 2.84 17.51 -14.92
N ALA A 119 2.31 16.32 -14.62
CA ALA A 119 1.79 15.99 -13.29
C ALA A 119 2.89 15.87 -12.23
N SER A 120 4.16 15.68 -12.63
CA SER A 120 5.26 15.39 -11.72
C SER A 120 5.45 16.49 -10.67
N GLU A 121 5.53 17.75 -11.07
CA GLU A 121 5.76 18.86 -10.15
C GLU A 121 4.62 19.00 -9.13
N ILE A 122 3.37 18.82 -9.57
CA ILE A 122 2.20 18.84 -8.69
C ILE A 122 2.28 17.70 -7.67
N VAL A 123 2.55 16.48 -8.12
CA VAL A 123 2.61 15.32 -7.22
C VAL A 123 3.78 15.45 -6.24
N LEU A 124 4.95 15.85 -6.72
CA LEU A 124 6.15 16.02 -5.90
C LEU A 124 5.95 17.10 -4.82
N GLU A 125 5.37 18.25 -5.17
CA GLU A 125 5.06 19.31 -4.20
C GLU A 125 4.15 18.78 -3.07
N ARG A 126 3.11 18.02 -3.43
CA ARG A 126 2.16 17.45 -2.46
C ARG A 126 2.81 16.39 -1.59
N VAL A 127 3.63 15.51 -2.17
CA VAL A 127 4.42 14.52 -1.42
C VAL A 127 5.37 15.21 -0.46
N GLN A 128 6.10 16.25 -0.88
CA GLN A 128 6.95 17.04 0.00
C GLN A 128 6.18 17.67 1.16
N CYS A 129 5.00 18.22 0.89
CA CYS A 129 4.13 18.78 1.94
C CYS A 129 3.72 17.72 2.98
N ILE A 130 3.40 16.51 2.54
CA ILE A 130 3.12 15.39 3.45
C ILE A 130 4.38 15.03 4.26
N MET A 131 5.55 14.95 3.62
CA MET A 131 6.81 14.57 4.26
C MET A 131 7.31 15.61 5.29
N ARG A 132 6.81 16.85 5.26
CA ARG A 132 7.03 17.83 6.34
C ARG A 132 6.31 17.47 7.64
N ARG A 133 5.22 16.71 7.56
CA ARG A 133 4.38 16.31 8.70
C ARG A 133 4.59 14.85 9.11
N TYR A 134 5.03 14.01 8.19
CA TYR A 134 5.22 12.57 8.40
C TYR A 134 6.63 12.15 7.98
N ASP A 135 7.31 11.37 8.84
CA ASP A 135 8.69 10.93 8.58
C ASP A 135 8.79 9.88 7.49
N SER A 136 7.69 9.18 7.25
CA SER A 136 7.58 8.16 6.24
C SER A 136 6.11 7.94 5.85
N ILE A 137 5.88 7.58 4.59
CA ILE A 137 4.54 7.30 4.05
C ILE A 137 4.54 6.12 3.10
N LYS A 138 3.37 5.50 2.93
CA LYS A 138 3.13 4.47 1.92
C LYS A 138 2.26 5.07 0.84
N ILE A 139 2.82 5.20 -0.36
CA ILE A 139 2.16 5.84 -1.49
C ILE A 139 1.87 4.84 -2.59
N ASN A 140 0.73 4.98 -3.24
CA ASN A 140 0.50 4.41 -4.56
C ASN A 140 -0.18 5.44 -5.46
N THR A 141 -0.23 5.13 -6.74
CA THR A 141 -0.89 5.96 -7.75
C THR A 141 -1.82 5.10 -8.59
N LEU A 142 -2.86 5.74 -9.11
CA LEU A 142 -3.87 5.12 -9.95
C LEU A 142 -4.08 6.01 -11.17
N PHE A 143 -3.67 5.54 -12.33
CA PHE A 143 -3.93 6.21 -13.60
C PHE A 143 -5.29 5.76 -14.12
N ASN A 144 -6.18 6.72 -14.41
CA ASN A 144 -7.52 6.45 -14.91
C ASN A 144 -7.63 6.94 -16.35
N GLY A 145 -8.08 6.05 -17.24
CA GLY A 145 -8.27 6.34 -18.65
C GLY A 145 -9.54 5.69 -19.22
N GLU A 146 -10.08 6.31 -20.26
CA GLU A 146 -11.08 5.70 -21.13
C GLU A 146 -10.36 4.92 -22.22
N PHE A 147 -10.74 3.66 -22.40
CA PHE A 147 -10.21 2.78 -23.43
C PHE A 147 -11.30 2.37 -24.41
N ILE A 148 -10.93 2.18 -25.67
CA ILE A 148 -11.82 1.79 -26.77
C ILE A 148 -11.33 0.53 -27.46
N ALA A 149 -12.25 -0.37 -27.82
CA ALA A 149 -11.99 -1.54 -28.63
C ALA A 149 -13.17 -1.78 -29.58
N GLY A 150 -13.01 -1.39 -30.85
CA GLY A 150 -14.15 -1.26 -31.78
C GLY A 150 -15.19 -0.28 -31.23
N ASP A 151 -16.45 -0.70 -31.17
CA ASP A 151 -17.56 0.12 -30.65
C ASP A 151 -17.66 0.11 -29.11
N LYS A 152 -16.81 -0.65 -28.42
CA LYS A 152 -16.85 -0.76 -26.95
C LYS A 152 -16.00 0.33 -26.33
N ARG A 153 -16.57 1.07 -25.36
CA ARG A 153 -15.84 1.98 -24.47
C ARG A 153 -15.85 1.45 -23.05
N ALA A 154 -14.72 1.55 -22.35
CA ALA A 154 -14.64 1.20 -20.94
C ALA A 154 -13.62 2.05 -20.21
N ASN A 155 -13.97 2.50 -19.00
CA ASN A 155 -13.03 3.13 -18.08
C ASN A 155 -12.19 2.04 -17.41
N LYS A 156 -10.87 2.15 -17.51
CA LYS A 156 -9.92 1.24 -16.85
C LYS A 156 -8.91 2.03 -16.02
N SER A 157 -8.39 1.37 -15.00
CA SER A 157 -7.44 1.94 -14.06
C SER A 157 -6.17 1.10 -14.01
N ILE A 158 -5.01 1.76 -14.07
CA ILE A 158 -3.70 1.15 -13.90
C ILE A 158 -3.18 1.55 -12.52
N THR A 159 -2.96 0.58 -11.65
CA THR A 159 -2.53 0.82 -10.26
C THR A 159 -1.05 0.52 -10.13
N THR A 160 -0.29 1.45 -9.57
CA THR A 160 1.09 1.18 -9.19
C THR A 160 1.16 0.44 -7.85
N ARG A 161 2.26 -0.30 -7.64
CA ARG A 161 2.49 -0.96 -6.36
C ARG A 161 2.70 0.09 -5.28
N ASN A 162 2.33 -0.27 -4.05
CA ASN A 162 2.66 0.59 -2.92
C ASN A 162 4.18 0.73 -2.78
N PHE A 163 4.63 1.97 -2.57
CA PHE A 163 6.02 2.30 -2.34
C PHE A 163 6.16 3.06 -1.02
N GLU A 164 7.24 2.80 -0.31
CA GLU A 164 7.54 3.47 0.96
C GLU A 164 8.46 4.65 0.69
N ILE A 165 8.02 5.85 1.04
CA ILE A 165 8.82 7.06 0.94
C ILE A 165 9.31 7.42 2.34
N TYR A 166 10.63 7.55 2.47
CA TYR A 166 11.34 8.02 3.65
C TYR A 166 11.92 9.42 3.38
N ARG A 167 12.36 10.13 4.42
CA ARG A 167 12.97 11.47 4.26
C ARG A 167 14.17 11.50 3.31
N CYS A 168 14.93 10.41 3.22
CA CYS A 168 16.10 10.30 2.35
C CYS A 168 15.79 9.76 0.95
N THR A 169 14.53 9.40 0.67
CA THR A 169 14.14 8.91 -0.65
C THR A 169 14.23 10.02 -1.68
N ASP A 170 14.91 9.79 -2.80
CA ASP A 170 14.84 10.67 -3.95
C ASP A 170 13.44 10.57 -4.57
N GLN A 171 12.67 11.64 -4.42
CA GLN A 171 11.27 11.68 -4.84
C GLN A 171 11.15 11.80 -6.36
N ARG A 172 12.11 12.42 -7.05
CA ARG A 172 12.10 12.51 -8.52
C ARG A 172 12.40 11.15 -9.13
N GLU A 173 13.43 10.47 -8.62
CA GLU A 173 13.75 9.09 -9.01
C GLU A 173 12.58 8.14 -8.74
N TRP A 174 11.95 8.26 -7.55
CA TRP A 174 10.74 7.52 -7.23
C TRP A 174 9.63 7.75 -8.25
N TYR A 175 9.33 9.01 -8.57
CA TYR A 175 8.24 9.33 -9.49
C TYR A 175 8.48 8.72 -10.87
N VAL A 176 9.69 8.85 -11.42
CA VAL A 176 10.02 8.27 -12.72
C VAL A 176 9.94 6.74 -12.67
N SER A 177 10.71 6.10 -11.78
CA SER A 177 10.88 4.63 -11.77
C SER A 177 9.68 3.85 -11.23
N ARG A 178 8.82 4.48 -10.40
CA ARG A 178 7.70 3.79 -9.73
C ARG A 178 6.34 4.30 -10.15
N VAL A 179 6.24 5.45 -10.80
CA VAL A 179 4.98 5.99 -11.32
C VAL A 179 5.00 5.99 -12.85
N VAL A 180 5.93 6.73 -13.47
CA VAL A 180 5.94 6.93 -14.93
C VAL A 180 6.19 5.63 -15.68
N GLU A 181 7.35 4.99 -15.45
CA GLU A 181 7.75 3.80 -16.20
C GLU A 181 6.74 2.64 -16.08
N PRO A 182 6.23 2.27 -14.88
CA PRO A 182 5.28 1.16 -14.77
C PRO A 182 3.92 1.46 -15.42
N ILE A 183 3.46 2.71 -15.38
CA ILE A 183 2.19 3.10 -16.03
C ILE A 183 2.33 3.02 -17.54
N LEU A 184 3.42 3.57 -18.10
CA LEU A 184 3.66 3.55 -19.55
C LEU A 184 3.85 2.12 -20.06
N ALA A 185 4.66 1.31 -19.38
CA ALA A 185 4.84 -0.10 -19.73
C ALA A 185 3.51 -0.88 -19.68
N SER A 186 2.65 -0.59 -18.69
CA SER A 186 1.32 -1.20 -18.63
C SER A 186 0.45 -0.74 -19.80
N LEU A 187 0.49 0.54 -20.17
CA LEU A 187 -0.28 1.07 -21.30
C LEU A 187 0.15 0.45 -22.63
N GLU A 188 1.46 0.28 -22.85
CA GLU A 188 2.02 -0.41 -24.02
C GLU A 188 1.55 -1.88 -24.06
N GLU A 189 1.68 -2.61 -22.95
CA GLU A 189 1.21 -3.99 -22.85
C GLU A 189 -0.30 -4.12 -23.12
N PHE A 190 -1.10 -3.15 -22.69
CA PHE A 190 -2.54 -3.11 -22.96
C PHE A 190 -2.86 -2.95 -24.45
N GLN A 191 -2.01 -2.25 -25.21
CA GLN A 191 -2.18 -2.01 -26.64
C GLN A 191 -1.64 -3.17 -27.49
N GLU A 192 -0.54 -3.78 -27.08
CA GLU A 192 0.12 -4.87 -27.81
C GLU A 192 -0.59 -6.22 -27.67
N ARG A 193 -1.31 -6.46 -26.56
CA ARG A 193 -2.15 -7.66 -26.45
C ARG A 193 -3.28 -7.54 -27.48
N ASP A 194 -3.40 -8.51 -28.39
CA ASP A 194 -4.39 -8.69 -29.50
C ASP A 194 -5.90 -8.44 -29.16
N SER A 195 -6.20 -8.03 -27.94
CA SER A 195 -7.50 -7.60 -27.43
C SER A 195 -8.08 -6.33 -28.08
N GLY A 196 -7.26 -5.55 -28.81
CA GLY A 196 -7.69 -4.37 -29.57
C GLY A 196 -8.09 -3.14 -28.73
N TRP A 197 -7.69 -3.08 -27.45
CA TRP A 197 -7.97 -1.92 -26.59
C TRP A 197 -6.91 -0.84 -26.75
N ALA A 198 -7.33 0.36 -27.16
CA ALA A 198 -6.49 1.55 -27.22
C ALA A 198 -6.96 2.58 -26.19
N LEU A 199 -6.02 3.35 -25.65
CA LEU A 199 -6.35 4.50 -24.80
C LEU A 199 -6.98 5.60 -25.68
N SER A 200 -8.18 6.04 -25.31
CA SER A 200 -8.94 7.10 -26.00
C SER A 200 -8.78 8.44 -25.29
N ARG A 201 -8.88 8.44 -23.95
CA ARG A 201 -8.83 9.67 -23.15
C ARG A 201 -8.17 9.43 -21.80
N ILE A 202 -7.32 10.36 -21.39
CA ILE A 202 -6.77 10.41 -20.03
C ILE A 202 -7.77 11.14 -19.13
N LEU A 203 -8.18 10.51 -18.04
CA LEU A 203 -9.13 11.11 -17.10
C LEU A 203 -8.37 11.85 -15.98
N ASN A 204 -7.55 11.12 -15.23
CA ASN A 204 -6.80 11.69 -14.11
C ASN A 204 -5.72 10.73 -13.57
N LEU A 205 -4.84 11.26 -12.72
CA LEU A 205 -3.93 10.49 -11.87
C LEU A 205 -4.35 10.68 -10.40
N THR A 206 -4.81 9.61 -9.77
CA THR A 206 -5.07 9.62 -8.32
C THR A 206 -3.78 9.26 -7.58
N VAL A 207 -3.44 10.05 -6.57
CA VAL A 207 -2.31 9.86 -5.65
C VAL A 207 -2.84 9.55 -4.27
N ASN A 208 -2.31 8.48 -3.70
CA ASN A 208 -2.89 7.81 -2.56
C ASN A 208 -1.80 7.69 -1.49
N ALA A 209 -1.76 8.62 -0.56
CA ALA A 209 -0.80 8.62 0.54
C ALA A 209 -1.43 8.09 1.82
N ASN A 210 -0.83 7.04 2.37
CA ASN A 210 -1.25 6.43 3.63
C ASN A 210 -0.18 6.65 4.69
N LYS A 211 -0.62 6.69 5.95
CA LYS A 211 0.28 6.63 7.10
C LYS A 211 1.07 5.34 6.97
N LEU A 212 2.37 5.48 6.67
CA LEU A 212 3.30 4.42 7.00
C LEU A 212 3.41 4.53 8.50
N ASN A 213 2.74 3.64 9.23
CA ASN A 213 3.08 3.47 10.63
C ASN A 213 4.45 2.82 10.60
N PRO A 214 5.56 3.51 10.96
CA PRO A 214 6.83 2.79 11.09
C PRO A 214 6.65 1.69 12.14
N LEU A 215 5.74 1.91 13.09
CA LEU A 215 5.47 1.09 14.24
C LEU A 215 4.15 1.50 14.89
N ARG A 216 3.06 0.75 14.73
CA ARG A 216 2.02 0.77 15.76
C ARG A 216 2.47 -0.21 16.85
N ALA A 217 2.89 0.36 17.98
CA ALA A 217 3.35 -0.32 19.18
C ALA A 217 2.34 -1.34 19.71
N GLY A 218 2.71 -2.61 19.53
CA GLY A 218 1.96 -3.77 19.94
C GLY A 218 2.42 -4.97 19.13
N CYS A 219 3.35 -5.73 19.68
CA CYS A 219 3.73 -7.06 19.22
C CYS A 219 2.60 -8.06 19.52
N HIS A 220 1.38 -7.76 19.06
CA HIS A 220 0.16 -8.52 19.28
C HIS A 220 -0.46 -8.90 17.94
N ILE A 221 0.35 -9.45 17.04
CA ILE A 221 -0.13 -10.04 15.80
C ILE A 221 -0.72 -11.41 16.11
N LYS A 222 -1.96 -11.63 15.68
CA LYS A 222 -2.57 -12.97 15.67
C LYS A 222 -1.94 -13.77 14.54
N LEU A 223 -1.15 -14.77 14.89
CA LEU A 223 -0.55 -15.67 13.91
C LEU A 223 -1.61 -16.53 13.22
N PRO A 224 -1.42 -16.87 11.93
CA PRO A 224 -2.31 -17.80 11.23
C PRO A 224 -2.46 -19.12 12.01
N GLU A 225 -3.69 -19.62 12.07
CA GLU A 225 -4.03 -20.82 12.85
C GLU A 225 -3.18 -22.04 12.45
N LYS A 226 -2.93 -22.20 11.13
CA LYS A 226 -2.06 -23.26 10.58
C LYS A 226 -0.66 -23.27 11.19
N ILE A 227 -0.11 -22.11 11.55
CA ILE A 227 1.22 -21.98 12.17
C ILE A 227 1.13 -22.27 13.67
N MET A 228 0.10 -21.74 14.34
CA MET A 228 -0.14 -21.96 15.77
C MET A 228 -0.35 -23.44 16.10
N LEU A 229 -1.11 -24.16 15.26
CA LEU A 229 -1.39 -25.59 15.43
C LEU A 229 -0.12 -26.45 15.40
N LYS A 230 0.92 -26.04 14.67
CA LYS A 230 2.20 -26.77 14.60
C LYS A 230 2.98 -26.71 15.92
N ARG A 231 2.64 -25.79 16.83
CA ARG A 231 3.35 -25.59 18.11
C ARG A 231 4.88 -25.46 17.94
N ALA A 232 5.30 -24.89 16.80
CA ALA A 232 6.69 -24.78 16.36
C ALA A 232 7.28 -23.38 16.57
N VAL A 233 6.42 -22.42 16.94
CA VAL A 233 6.78 -21.02 17.13
C VAL A 233 6.43 -20.54 18.54
N ILE A 234 7.10 -19.49 19.00
CA ILE A 234 6.78 -18.75 20.23
C ILE A 234 6.55 -17.29 19.86
N ASN A 235 5.32 -16.82 20.06
CA ASN A 235 4.95 -15.42 19.88
C ASN A 235 4.97 -14.72 21.24
N VAL A 236 6.07 -14.02 21.55
CA VAL A 236 6.17 -13.20 22.77
C VAL A 236 5.39 -11.92 22.54
N GLN A 237 4.36 -11.71 23.34
CA GLN A 237 3.46 -10.57 23.24
C GLN A 237 3.97 -9.41 24.08
N SER A 238 4.50 -8.39 23.41
CA SER A 238 4.91 -7.14 24.05
C SER A 238 4.05 -5.95 23.58
N LYS A 239 3.96 -4.92 24.40
CA LYS A 239 3.34 -3.63 24.02
C LYS A 239 4.35 -2.66 23.39
N ASP A 240 5.63 -2.99 23.45
CA ASP A 240 6.71 -2.25 22.82
C ASP A 240 6.89 -2.69 21.35
N ASN A 241 7.85 -2.06 20.67
CA ASN A 241 8.23 -2.33 19.28
C ASN A 241 9.43 -3.28 19.15
N ALA A 242 9.65 -4.12 20.17
CA ALA A 242 10.87 -4.90 20.32
C ALA A 242 10.67 -6.39 20.03
N CYS A 243 9.72 -6.79 19.17
CA CYS A 243 9.44 -8.21 18.85
C CYS A 243 10.67 -9.01 18.45
N PHE A 244 11.57 -8.41 17.67
CA PHE A 244 12.85 -9.02 17.33
C PHE A 244 13.66 -9.34 18.59
N ALA A 245 13.86 -8.34 19.44
CA ALA A 245 14.67 -8.47 20.64
C ALA A 245 14.06 -9.49 21.60
N TRP A 246 12.75 -9.45 21.82
CA TRP A 246 12.01 -10.44 22.61
C TRP A 246 12.10 -11.85 22.04
N SER A 247 12.02 -12.02 20.71
CA SER A 247 12.15 -13.33 20.07
C SER A 247 13.56 -13.90 20.20
N VAL A 248 14.59 -13.05 20.09
CA VAL A 248 15.98 -13.47 20.31
C VAL A 248 16.19 -13.84 21.78
N VAL A 249 15.70 -13.03 22.72
CA VAL A 249 15.79 -13.36 24.16
C VAL A 249 15.08 -14.67 24.47
N ALA A 250 13.89 -14.91 23.92
CA ALA A 250 13.17 -16.16 24.13
C ALA A 250 13.92 -17.39 23.60
N ALA A 251 14.76 -17.20 22.58
CA ALA A 251 15.63 -18.26 22.06
C ALA A 251 16.84 -18.52 22.98
N LEU A 252 17.41 -17.44 23.54
CA LEU A 252 18.60 -17.50 24.40
C LEU A 252 18.28 -17.89 25.85
N HIS A 253 17.08 -17.57 26.32
CA HIS A 253 16.57 -17.84 27.66
C HIS A 253 15.19 -18.51 27.58
N PRO A 254 15.11 -19.78 27.16
CA PRO A 254 13.83 -20.47 27.01
C PRO A 254 13.08 -20.55 28.34
N ALA A 255 11.82 -20.12 28.34
CA ALA A 255 10.93 -20.26 29.49
C ALA A 255 10.17 -21.60 29.44
N GLU A 256 9.92 -22.20 30.59
CA GLU A 256 9.17 -23.47 30.68
C GLU A 256 7.65 -23.27 30.55
N SER A 257 7.14 -22.15 31.08
CA SER A 257 5.71 -21.85 31.08
C SER A 257 5.43 -20.41 30.67
N HIS A 258 4.19 -20.14 30.24
CA HIS A 258 3.72 -18.82 29.84
C HIS A 258 4.64 -18.13 28.82
N THR A 259 5.19 -18.91 27.88
CA THR A 259 6.21 -18.46 26.92
C THR A 259 5.80 -17.28 26.03
N TYR A 260 4.52 -16.92 26.01
CA TYR A 260 3.99 -15.77 25.30
C TYR A 260 4.12 -14.45 26.08
N ARG A 261 4.48 -14.47 27.38
CA ARG A 261 4.57 -13.26 28.21
C ARG A 261 6.01 -12.73 28.25
N THR A 262 6.17 -11.41 28.16
CA THR A 262 7.47 -10.76 28.36
C THR A 262 8.04 -10.99 29.76
N SER A 263 7.19 -11.09 30.78
CA SER A 263 7.59 -11.35 32.17
C SER A 263 8.24 -12.72 32.40
N SER A 264 8.12 -13.65 31.44
CA SER A 264 8.78 -14.96 31.51
C SER A 264 10.25 -14.90 31.13
N TYR A 265 10.75 -13.73 30.71
CA TYR A 265 12.10 -13.56 30.19
C TYR A 265 12.80 -12.37 30.85
N PRO A 266 14.14 -12.38 30.93
CA PRO A 266 14.89 -11.17 31.25
C PRO A 266 14.59 -10.07 30.22
N HIS A 267 14.62 -8.82 30.65
CA HIS A 267 14.38 -7.70 29.74
C HIS A 267 15.45 -7.66 28.64
N TYR A 268 15.06 -7.44 27.39
CA TYR A 268 16.00 -7.57 26.26
C TYR A 268 17.20 -6.61 26.34
N SER A 269 17.03 -5.43 26.95
CA SER A 269 18.12 -4.45 27.11
C SER A 269 19.23 -4.91 28.08
N SER A 270 18.96 -5.87 28.97
CA SER A 270 19.99 -6.43 29.85
C SER A 270 20.75 -7.60 29.23
N VAL A 271 20.22 -8.18 28.16
CA VAL A 271 20.78 -9.38 27.50
C VAL A 271 21.44 -9.05 26.17
N LEU A 272 20.86 -8.11 25.41
CA LEU A 272 21.27 -7.80 24.03
C LEU A 272 21.95 -6.44 23.94
N ASN A 273 23.05 -6.39 23.17
CA ASN A 273 23.65 -5.11 22.79
C ASN A 273 22.95 -4.57 21.54
N LEU A 274 22.07 -3.58 21.75
CA LEU A 274 21.32 -2.89 20.69
C LEU A 274 21.88 -1.50 20.37
N THR A 275 23.15 -1.23 20.69
CA THR A 275 23.76 0.09 20.48
C THR A 275 23.76 0.47 18.99
N GLY A 276 23.14 1.60 18.66
CA GLY A 276 23.01 2.08 17.28
C GLY A 276 22.07 1.23 16.42
N ILE A 277 21.20 0.43 17.03
CA ILE A 277 20.09 -0.26 16.35
C ILE A 277 18.80 0.46 16.74
N GLU A 278 18.04 0.84 15.73
CA GLU A 278 16.73 1.45 15.92
C GLU A 278 15.66 0.35 15.94
N LEU A 279 14.71 0.48 16.87
CA LEU A 279 13.52 -0.37 16.90
C LEU A 279 12.38 0.34 16.15
N PRO A 280 11.66 -0.36 15.24
CA PRO A 280 11.66 -1.80 15.02
C PRO A 280 12.93 -2.26 14.31
N MET A 281 13.34 -3.48 14.60
CA MET A 281 14.37 -4.11 13.81
C MET A 281 13.91 -4.24 12.35
N THR A 282 14.78 -3.84 11.42
CA THR A 282 14.61 -4.06 9.98
C THR A 282 15.56 -5.16 9.50
N LEU A 283 15.26 -5.83 8.38
CA LEU A 283 16.11 -6.90 7.85
C LEU A 283 17.54 -6.42 7.53
N SER A 284 17.72 -5.17 7.11
CA SER A 284 19.03 -4.57 6.82
C SER A 284 19.89 -4.38 8.08
N GLN A 285 19.26 -4.07 9.22
CA GLN A 285 19.95 -3.88 10.51
C GLN A 285 20.36 -5.21 11.17
N ILE A 286 19.82 -6.37 10.75
CA ILE A 286 20.17 -7.67 11.35
C ILE A 286 21.67 -7.98 11.22
N LYS A 287 22.31 -7.63 10.10
CA LYS A 287 23.75 -7.84 9.93
C LYS A 287 24.56 -7.05 10.97
N LYS A 288 24.11 -5.85 11.31
CA LYS A 288 24.71 -5.02 12.36
C LYS A 288 24.51 -5.66 13.73
N PHE A 289 23.29 -6.12 14.02
CA PHE A 289 22.98 -6.87 15.26
C PHE A 289 23.88 -8.11 15.43
N GLU A 290 23.99 -8.91 14.40
CA GLU A 290 24.81 -10.13 14.36
C GLU A 290 26.29 -9.87 14.67
N ASN A 291 26.81 -8.70 14.27
CA ASN A 291 28.19 -8.31 14.56
C ASN A 291 28.37 -7.78 15.99
N LEU A 292 27.34 -7.16 16.57
CA LEU A 292 27.37 -6.62 17.94
C LEU A 292 27.12 -7.67 19.01
N SER A 293 26.17 -8.56 18.75
CA SER A 293 25.73 -9.63 19.63
C SER A 293 26.14 -10.92 18.94
N ASN A 294 27.12 -11.66 19.47
CA ASN A 294 27.71 -12.92 18.93
C ASN A 294 26.67 -14.05 18.78
N VAL A 295 25.66 -13.81 17.96
CA VAL A 295 24.43 -14.54 17.69
C VAL A 295 24.24 -14.45 16.19
N SER A 296 23.86 -15.55 15.56
CA SER A 296 23.55 -15.59 14.13
C SER A 296 22.05 -15.79 13.95
N VAL A 297 21.46 -15.14 12.93
CA VAL A 297 20.00 -15.09 12.77
C VAL A 297 19.62 -15.43 11.34
N ASN A 298 18.75 -16.43 11.20
CA ASN A 298 18.01 -16.67 9.97
C ASN A 298 16.59 -16.13 10.11
N VAL A 299 16.03 -15.62 9.02
CA VAL A 299 14.66 -15.13 8.95
C VAL A 299 13.93 -15.82 7.80
N TYR A 300 12.76 -16.37 8.13
CA TYR A 300 11.83 -17.00 7.19
C TYR A 300 10.55 -16.17 7.09
N ALA A 301 9.81 -16.27 6.00
CA ALA A 301 8.50 -15.65 5.81
C ALA A 301 7.44 -16.68 5.44
N ILE A 302 6.17 -16.27 5.53
CA ILE A 302 5.02 -17.05 5.06
C ILE A 302 4.61 -16.52 3.68
N GLU A 303 4.79 -17.35 2.66
CA GLU A 303 4.26 -17.14 1.31
C GLU A 303 3.30 -18.31 1.00
N ASP A 304 3.51 -19.06 -0.10
CA ASP A 304 2.86 -20.36 -0.34
C ASP A 304 3.42 -21.49 0.56
N GLY A 305 4.52 -21.19 1.26
CA GLY A 305 5.24 -22.04 2.18
C GLY A 305 6.03 -21.21 3.19
N ILE A 306 6.95 -21.85 3.91
CA ILE A 306 7.87 -21.19 4.84
C ILE A 306 9.17 -21.08 4.09
N VAL A 307 9.48 -19.88 3.62
CA VAL A 307 10.64 -19.62 2.74
C VAL A 307 11.66 -18.77 3.46
N PRO A 308 12.98 -19.00 3.26
CA PRO A 308 14.01 -18.15 3.83
C PRO A 308 14.05 -16.80 3.09
N ILE A 309 13.91 -15.70 3.82
CA ILE A 309 14.06 -14.33 3.27
C ILE A 309 15.42 -13.71 3.63
N ARG A 310 16.08 -14.26 4.65
CA ARG A 310 17.45 -13.90 5.03
C ARG A 310 18.11 -15.10 5.69
N LEU A 311 19.27 -15.50 5.19
CA LEU A 311 20.14 -16.47 5.85
C LEU A 311 21.42 -15.77 6.32
N THR A 312 21.92 -16.22 7.46
CA THR A 312 23.22 -15.77 7.97
C THR A 312 24.35 -16.40 7.13
N ASP A 313 25.35 -15.59 6.77
CA ASP A 313 26.52 -16.07 6.02
C ASP A 313 27.33 -17.09 6.83
N ARG A 314 27.38 -16.90 8.15
CA ARG A 314 28.17 -17.69 9.09
C ARG A 314 27.37 -18.03 10.34
N LYS A 315 27.00 -19.30 10.49
CA LYS A 315 26.38 -19.82 11.70
C LYS A 315 27.35 -19.72 12.88
N ARG A 316 26.91 -19.04 13.94
CA ARG A 316 27.62 -18.90 15.22
C ARG A 316 27.12 -19.94 16.22
N SER A 317 27.81 -20.07 17.36
CA SER A 317 27.43 -20.99 18.44
C SER A 317 26.02 -20.72 18.97
N LYS A 318 25.66 -19.43 19.11
CA LYS A 318 24.30 -18.99 19.35
C LYS A 318 23.64 -18.71 18.00
N HIS A 319 22.56 -19.45 17.70
CA HIS A 319 21.84 -19.31 16.44
C HIS A 319 20.33 -19.27 16.68
N VAL A 320 19.65 -18.36 16.00
CA VAL A 320 18.21 -18.13 16.15
C VAL A 320 17.54 -18.17 14.78
N ASN A 321 16.46 -18.93 14.68
CA ASN A 321 15.57 -18.91 13.53
C ASN A 321 14.34 -18.06 13.89
N LEU A 322 14.04 -17.06 13.08
CA LEU A 322 12.89 -16.18 13.25
C LEU A 322 11.94 -16.35 12.07
N LEU A 323 10.64 -16.23 12.35
CA LEU A 323 9.59 -16.10 11.37
C LEU A 323 9.15 -14.65 11.33
N TYR A 324 9.28 -14.03 10.17
CA TYR A 324 8.72 -12.73 9.85
C TYR A 324 7.30 -12.93 9.34
N VAL A 325 6.35 -12.31 10.03
CA VAL A 325 4.93 -12.34 9.68
C VAL A 325 4.49 -10.92 9.40
N GLU A 326 4.03 -10.69 8.19
CA GLU A 326 3.47 -9.42 7.76
C GLU A 326 1.94 -9.51 7.80
N ASP A 327 1.29 -8.55 8.47
CA ASP A 327 -0.13 -8.26 8.31
C ASP A 327 -0.27 -6.96 7.50
N ASN A 328 -1.50 -6.60 7.12
CA ASN A 328 -1.87 -5.41 6.36
C ASN A 328 -1.38 -4.06 6.96
N ILE A 329 -0.80 -4.09 8.16
CA ILE A 329 -0.46 -2.93 8.98
C ILE A 329 1.01 -2.95 9.44
N ALA A 330 1.64 -4.11 9.68
CA ALA A 330 3.00 -4.21 10.24
C ALA A 330 3.65 -5.59 10.05
N GLY A 331 4.99 -5.60 10.07
CA GLY A 331 5.81 -6.80 10.17
C GLY A 331 6.15 -7.17 11.63
N HIS A 332 6.17 -8.46 11.93
CA HIS A 332 6.41 -8.98 13.28
C HIS A 332 7.35 -10.18 13.26
N PHE A 333 8.32 -10.18 14.16
CA PHE A 333 9.23 -11.30 14.35
C PHE A 333 8.72 -12.24 15.43
N VAL A 334 8.73 -13.53 15.10
CA VAL A 334 8.33 -14.62 15.98
C VAL A 334 9.47 -15.62 16.06
N LEU A 335 9.73 -16.15 17.25
CA LEU A 335 10.73 -17.20 17.42
C LEU A 335 10.25 -18.51 16.78
N ILE A 336 11.06 -19.11 15.90
CA ILE A 336 10.92 -20.49 15.47
C ILE A 336 11.72 -21.36 16.43
N LYS A 337 11.03 -22.04 17.35
CA LYS A 337 11.67 -22.97 18.29
C LYS A 337 11.94 -24.35 17.70
N ASP A 338 11.19 -24.74 16.66
CA ASP A 338 11.36 -26.02 15.97
C ASP A 338 11.08 -25.84 14.48
N LEU A 339 12.13 -25.52 13.71
CA LEU A 339 12.02 -25.31 12.26
C LEU A 339 11.54 -26.58 11.55
N SER A 340 12.01 -27.75 12.00
CA SER A 340 11.63 -29.04 11.41
C SER A 340 10.14 -29.29 11.47
N ARG A 341 9.57 -29.04 12.65
CA ARG A 341 8.13 -29.14 12.88
C ARG A 341 7.35 -28.10 12.07
N LEU A 342 7.90 -26.90 11.91
CA LEU A 342 7.27 -25.81 11.16
C LEU A 342 7.13 -26.15 9.66
N VAL A 343 8.14 -26.73 9.03
CA VAL A 343 8.16 -26.98 7.57
C VAL A 343 7.71 -28.39 7.16
N SER A 344 7.50 -29.28 8.13
CA SER A 344 7.15 -30.69 7.89
C SER A 344 6.01 -30.93 6.88
N SER A 345 4.98 -30.08 6.90
CA SER A 345 3.81 -30.21 6.01
C SER A 345 4.03 -29.75 4.55
N GLN A 346 5.09 -28.99 4.28
CA GLN A 346 5.41 -28.53 2.92
C GLN A 346 6.14 -29.61 2.11
N ILE A 347 6.75 -30.54 2.82
CA ILE A 347 7.70 -31.49 2.24
C ILE A 347 7.10 -32.90 2.23
N ASN A 348 6.01 -33.14 2.97
CA ASN A 348 5.53 -34.50 3.21
C ASN A 348 4.01 -34.61 3.41
N LYS A 349 3.40 -35.64 2.80
CA LYS A 349 2.05 -36.15 3.11
C LYS A 349 2.02 -37.09 4.34
N TYR A 350 3.18 -37.49 4.88
CA TYR A 350 3.42 -38.61 5.82
C TYR A 350 4.30 -38.23 7.04
N GLY A 351 3.90 -37.26 7.85
CA GLY A 351 4.11 -37.20 9.33
C GLY A 351 5.49 -37.35 10.03
N HIS A 352 6.63 -37.60 9.38
CA HIS A 352 7.90 -37.89 10.08
C HIS A 352 8.83 -36.67 10.29
N LYS A 353 9.53 -36.63 11.44
CA LYS A 353 10.55 -35.60 11.80
C LYS A 353 11.84 -35.80 10.99
N LYS A 354 12.32 -34.77 10.30
CA LYS A 354 13.63 -34.78 9.59
C LYS A 354 14.55 -33.66 10.09
N TYR A 355 15.86 -33.87 9.98
CA TYR A 355 16.89 -32.87 10.28
C TYR A 355 17.21 -32.08 9.00
N PHE A 356 17.16 -30.75 9.07
CA PHE A 356 17.30 -29.85 7.92
C PHE A 356 18.70 -29.23 7.85
N CYS A 357 19.17 -28.98 6.62
CA CYS A 357 20.29 -28.08 6.37
C CYS A 357 19.71 -26.70 6.03
N ASP A 358 20.08 -25.66 6.80
CA ASP A 358 19.50 -24.31 6.71
C ASP A 358 19.62 -23.66 5.31
N ARG A 359 20.39 -24.24 4.37
CA ARG A 359 20.59 -23.75 3.00
C ARG A 359 19.64 -24.32 1.95
N TYR A 360 18.82 -25.32 2.27
CA TYR A 360 17.97 -26.04 1.30
C TYR A 360 16.51 -26.21 1.77
N VAL A 361 16.03 -25.35 2.66
CA VAL A 361 14.61 -25.31 3.08
C VAL A 361 13.81 -24.48 2.11
#